data_AF-A0A7S9HD14-F1
#
_entry.id   AF-A0A7S9HD14-F1
#
_cell.length_a   1.000
_cell.length_b   1.000
_cell.length_c   1.000
_cell.angle_alpha   90.00
_cell.angle_beta   90.00
_cell.angle_gamma   90.00
#
_symmetry.space_group_name_H-M   'P 1'
#
loop_
_entity.id
_entity.type
_entity.pdbx_description
1 polymer ?
#
loop_
_entity_poly.entity_id
_entity_poly.type
_entity_poly.pdbx_seq_one_letter_code
_entity_poly.pdbx_strand_id
1 'polypeptide(L)'
;MRTLFFSALGLLMLVLCYLAGEVIVLTFNLPFPGALAGLLVLLLLLLLKKQVPQPLHLGAKPLLTHMTMLFVPAVTSVVLFVEDIQHHWLGLSLAIVASTLVALVLSAWISQWIFALKKGPHHDV
;
A
#
# COMPACT_ATOMS: atom_id res chain seq x y z
N MET A 1 15.97 -2.99 27.02
CA MET A 1 16.90 -2.32 26.08
C MET A 1 17.00 -3.01 24.72
N ARG A 2 17.20 -4.34 24.62
CA ARG A 2 17.27 -5.06 23.33
C ARG A 2 16.07 -4.83 22.40
N THR A 3 14.84 -4.91 22.91
CA THR A 3 13.61 -4.76 22.10
C THR A 3 13.46 -3.37 21.49
N LEU A 4 13.84 -2.31 22.21
CA LEU A 4 13.86 -0.93 21.71
C LEU A 4 14.84 -0.77 20.55
N PHE A 5 16.02 -1.39 20.64
CA PHE A 5 17.01 -1.36 19.56
C PHE A 5 16.52 -2.08 18.30
N PHE A 6 15.84 -3.22 18.44
CA PHE A 6 15.25 -3.93 17.30
C PHE A 6 14.10 -3.12 16.64
N SER A 7 13.25 -2.44 17.43
CA SER A 7 12.22 -1.55 16.89
C SER A 7 12.82 -0.36 16.14
N ALA A 8 13.88 0.26 16.68
CA ALA A 8 14.58 1.37 16.02
C ALA A 8 15.21 0.93 14.68
N LEU A 9 15.80 -0.27 14.64
CA LEU A 9 16.36 -0.83 13.41
C LEU A 9 15.27 -1.12 12.37
N GLY A 10 14.10 -1.60 12.80
CA GLY A 10 12.94 -1.79 11.94
C GLY A 10 12.40 -0.48 11.36
N LEU A 11 12.29 0.56 12.20
CA LEU A 11 11.87 1.89 11.77
C LEU A 11 12.87 2.49 10.77
N LEU A 12 14.16 2.36 11.03
CA LEU A 12 15.21 2.81 10.10
C LEU A 12 15.06 2.11 8.74
N MET A 13 14.80 0.80 8.73
CA MET A 13 14.57 0.04 7.50
C MET A 13 13.33 0.54 6.74
N LEU A 14 12.24 0.86 7.45
CA LEU A 14 11.04 1.46 6.85
C LEU A 14 11.34 2.84 6.24
N VAL A 15 12.08 3.70 6.96
CA VAL A 15 12.46 5.03 6.49
C VAL A 15 13.40 4.96 5.29
N LEU A 16 14.34 4.00 5.26
CA LEU A 16 15.22 3.78 4.11
C LEU A 16 14.42 3.33 2.87
N CYS A 17 13.42 2.47 3.04
CA CYS A 17 12.53 2.08 1.94
C CYS A 17 11.67 3.26 1.47
N TYR A 18 11.13 4.06 2.40
CA TYR A 18 10.43 5.30 2.09
C TYR A 18 11.31 6.25 1.27
N LEU A 19 12.55 6.49 1.70
CA LEU A 19 13.48 7.39 1.02
C LEU A 19 13.86 6.87 -0.38
N ALA A 20 14.06 5.57 -0.52
CA ALA A 20 14.29 4.95 -1.82
C ALA A 20 13.08 5.14 -2.75
N GLY A 21 11.86 4.93 -2.23
CA GLY A 21 10.62 5.19 -2.96
C GLY A 21 10.45 6.65 -3.36
N GLU A 22 10.78 7.57 -2.46
CA GLU A 22 10.75 9.02 -2.70
C GLU A 22 11.71 9.42 -3.82
N VAL A 23 12.95 8.91 -3.81
CA VAL A 23 13.93 9.15 -4.89
C VAL A 23 13.40 8.62 -6.23
N ILE A 24 12.75 7.46 -6.25
CA ILE A 24 12.13 6.91 -7.47
C ILE A 24 11.00 7.81 -7.97
N VAL A 25 10.10 8.22 -7.08
CA VAL A 25 8.97 9.10 -7.43
C VAL A 25 9.44 10.45 -7.96
N LEU A 26 10.45 11.05 -7.31
CA LEU A 26 11.02 12.32 -7.75
C LEU A 26 11.74 12.20 -9.09
N THR A 27 12.49 11.11 -9.31
CA THR A 27 13.25 10.90 -10.55
C THR A 27 12.34 10.62 -11.74
N PHE A 28 11.28 9.84 -11.55
CA PHE A 28 10.34 9.48 -12.61
C PHE A 28 9.09 10.38 -12.66
N ASN A 29 8.99 11.39 -11.79
CA ASN A 29 7.89 12.35 -11.70
C ASN A 29 6.51 11.67 -11.52
N LEU A 30 6.42 10.68 -10.63
CA LEU A 30 5.21 9.89 -10.42
C LEU A 30 4.17 10.70 -9.61
N PRO A 31 2.87 10.67 -10.00
CA PRO A 31 1.81 11.45 -9.35
C PRO A 31 1.28 10.76 -8.08
N PHE A 32 2.16 10.25 -7.22
CA PHE A 32 1.75 9.59 -5.97
C PHE A 32 2.82 9.71 -4.87
N PRO A 33 2.44 9.59 -3.58
CA PRO A 33 3.36 9.73 -2.46
C PRO A 33 4.52 8.73 -2.51
N GLY A 34 5.75 9.15 -2.19
CA GLY A 34 6.90 8.24 -2.10
C GLY A 34 6.73 7.12 -1.09
N ALA A 35 5.84 7.28 -0.09
CA ALA A 35 5.45 6.21 0.82
C ALA A 35 4.88 4.97 0.09
N LEU A 36 4.06 5.17 -0.95
CA LEU A 36 3.49 4.06 -1.72
C LEU A 36 4.58 3.36 -2.54
N ALA A 37 5.47 4.12 -3.16
CA ALA A 37 6.61 3.56 -3.88
C ALA A 37 7.57 2.82 -2.94
N GLY A 38 7.84 3.37 -1.74
CA GLY A 38 8.66 2.72 -0.72
C GLY A 38 8.05 1.43 -0.20
N LEU A 39 6.72 1.35 -0.10
CA LEU A 39 6.00 0.12 0.20
C LEU A 39 6.19 -0.93 -0.90
N LEU A 40 6.15 -0.54 -2.18
CA LEU A 40 6.42 -1.45 -3.30
C LEU A 40 7.87 -1.95 -3.29
N VAL A 41 8.84 -1.06 -3.02
CA VAL A 41 10.25 -1.44 -2.86
C VAL A 41 10.41 -2.42 -1.70
N LEU A 42 9.81 -2.14 -0.54
CA LEU A 42 9.81 -3.04 0.61
C LEU A 42 9.20 -4.39 0.26
N LEU A 43 8.06 -4.40 -0.45
CA LEU A 43 7.40 -5.62 -0.90
C LEU A 43 8.30 -6.45 -1.81
N LEU A 44 8.96 -5.82 -2.79
CA LEU A 44 9.91 -6.49 -3.68
C LEU A 44 11.08 -7.10 -2.90
N LEU A 45 11.66 -6.34 -1.95
CA LEU A 45 12.72 -6.84 -1.08
C LEU A 45 12.25 -8.03 -0.24
N LEU A 46 11.02 -7.99 0.28
CA LEU A 46 10.43 -9.09 1.06
C LEU A 46 10.13 -10.32 0.19
N LEU A 47 9.68 -10.14 -1.05
CA LEU A 47 9.46 -11.22 -2.00
C LEU A 47 10.78 -11.94 -2.34
N LEU A 48 11.86 -11.18 -2.56
CA LEU A 48 13.19 -11.74 -2.79
C LEU A 48 13.72 -12.48 -1.56
N LYS A 49 13.50 -11.92 -0.37
CA LYS A 49 13.99 -12.48 0.89
C LYS A 49 13.12 -13.63 1.42
N LYS A 50 11.88 -13.75 0.96
CA LYS A 50 10.84 -14.72 1.37
C LYS A 50 10.54 -14.80 2.88
N GLN A 51 11.05 -13.85 3.67
CA GLN A 51 10.89 -13.82 5.13
C GLN A 51 10.80 -12.38 5.63
N VAL A 52 9.87 -12.14 6.56
CA VAL A 52 9.72 -10.84 7.23
C VAL A 52 10.68 -10.79 8.43
N PRO A 53 11.66 -9.87 8.44
CA PRO A 53 12.57 -9.75 9.57
C PRO A 53 11.83 -9.27 10.84
N GLN A 54 12.10 -9.93 11.97
CA GLN A 54 11.60 -9.55 13.30
C GLN A 54 11.73 -8.04 13.63
N PRO A 55 12.88 -7.36 13.38
CA PRO A 55 12.98 -5.91 13.62
C PRO A 55 11.95 -5.10 12.82
N LEU A 56 11.69 -5.47 11.56
CA LEU A 56 10.71 -4.77 10.72
C LEU A 56 9.30 -4.86 11.30
N HIS A 57 8.91 -6.04 11.80
CA HIS A 57 7.63 -6.22 12.47
C HIS A 57 7.50 -5.33 13.72
N LEU A 58 8.55 -5.30 14.55
CA LEU A 58 8.58 -4.50 15.78
C LEU A 58 8.63 -2.98 15.52
N GLY A 59 9.26 -2.56 14.42
CA GLY A 59 9.31 -1.15 14.00
C GLY A 59 8.01 -0.68 13.35
N ALA A 60 7.32 -1.55 12.61
CA ALA A 60 6.05 -1.23 11.96
C ALA A 60 4.87 -1.20 12.94
N LYS A 61 4.88 -2.06 13.97
CA LYS A 61 3.79 -2.19 14.95
C LYS A 61 3.24 -0.85 15.49
N PRO A 62 4.06 0.10 15.99
CA PRO A 62 3.53 1.37 16.48
C PRO A 62 2.89 2.22 15.38
N LEU A 63 3.42 2.21 14.15
CA LEU A 63 2.82 2.93 13.02
C LEU A 63 1.46 2.33 12.67
N LEU A 64 1.33 1.00 12.65
CA LEU A 64 0.06 0.31 12.42
C LEU A 64 -0.96 0.60 13.51
N THR A 65 -0.57 0.57 14.79
CA THR A 65 -1.46 0.85 15.92
C THR A 65 -2.02 2.28 15.87
N HIS A 66 -1.24 3.24 15.37
CA HIS A 66 -1.63 4.65 15.28
C HIS A 66 -1.94 5.09 13.83
N MET A 67 -2.29 4.15 12.93
CA MET A 67 -2.64 4.46 11.54
C MET A 67 -3.71 5.54 11.43
N THR A 68 -4.69 5.56 12.35
CA THR A 68 -5.73 6.59 12.37
C THR A 68 -5.13 8.00 12.45
N MET A 69 -4.09 8.21 13.26
CA MET A 69 -3.39 9.49 13.38
C MET A 69 -2.63 9.84 12.09
N LEU A 70 -2.08 8.84 11.40
CA LEU A 70 -1.39 9.01 10.11
C LEU A 70 -2.36 9.31 8.96
N PHE A 71 -3.61 8.86 9.06
CA PHE A 71 -4.66 9.20 8.09
C PHE A 71 -5.22 10.61 8.28
N VAL A 72 -5.14 11.21 9.47
CA VAL A 72 -5.64 12.58 9.70
C VAL A 72 -5.00 13.57 8.72
N PRO A 73 -3.66 13.69 8.59
CA PRO A 73 -3.05 14.58 7.60
C PRO A 73 -3.51 14.30 6.16
N ALA A 74 -3.55 13.02 5.77
CA ALA A 74 -3.94 12.60 4.41
C ALA A 74 -5.40 12.97 4.09
N VAL A 75 -6.32 12.81 5.06
CA VAL A 75 -7.73 13.15 4.90
C VAL A 75 -7.93 14.67 4.93
N THR A 76 -7.22 15.39 5.80
CA THR A 76 -7.34 16.86 5.89
C THR A 76 -6.94 17.56 4.60
N SER A 77 -6.05 16.97 3.77
CA SER A 77 -5.73 17.50 2.45
C SER A 77 -6.95 17.59 1.52
N VAL A 78 -7.90 16.66 1.63
CA VAL A 78 -9.12 16.64 0.79
C VAL A 78 -10.13 17.68 1.26
N VAL A 79 -10.18 17.96 2.56
CA VAL A 79 -11.11 18.94 3.15
C VAL A 79 -10.87 20.36 2.62
N LEU A 80 -9.66 20.67 2.14
CA LEU A 80 -9.35 21.95 1.48
C LEU A 80 -10.15 22.20 0.19
N PHE A 81 -10.68 21.13 -0.44
CA PHE A 81 -11.45 21.19 -1.69
C PHE A 81 -12.94 20.86 -1.46
N VAL A 82 -13.44 21.04 -0.22
CA VAL A 82 -14.81 20.63 0.14
C VAL A 82 -15.90 21.36 -0.65
N GLU A 83 -15.67 22.60 -1.06
CA GLU A 83 -16.62 23.39 -1.85
C GLU A 83 -16.80 22.81 -3.26
N ASP A 84 -15.70 22.46 -3.94
CA ASP A 84 -15.74 21.80 -5.25
C ASP A 84 -16.40 20.41 -5.19
N ILE A 85 -16.13 19.68 -4.11
CA ILE A 85 -16.73 18.36 -3.85
C ILE A 85 -18.25 18.49 -3.67
N GLN A 86 -18.73 19.52 -2.96
CA GLN A 86 -20.17 19.75 -2.78
C GLN A 86 -20.88 20.04 -4.10
N HIS A 87 -20.25 20.74 -5.04
CA HIS A 87 -20.85 20.98 -6.36
C HIS A 87 -20.91 19.73 -7.24
N HIS A 88 -19.97 18.79 -7.08
CA HIS A 88 -19.83 17.60 -7.95
C HIS A 88 -20.03 16.26 -7.23
N TRP A 89 -20.67 16.27 -6.05
CA TRP A 89 -20.75 15.10 -5.16
C TRP A 89 -21.37 13.86 -5.81
N LEU A 90 -22.38 14.04 -6.68
CA LEU A 90 -22.99 12.95 -7.44
C LEU A 90 -22.00 12.32 -8.43
N GLY A 91 -21.30 13.14 -9.21
CA GLY A 91 -20.30 12.65 -10.15
C GLY A 91 -19.14 11.96 -9.45
N LEU A 92 -18.66 12.53 -8.34
CA LEU A 92 -17.56 11.98 -7.56
C LEU A 92 -17.94 10.66 -6.88
N SER A 93 -19.11 10.58 -6.24
CA SER A 93 -19.59 9.35 -5.60
C SER A 93 -19.77 8.23 -6.62
N LEU A 94 -20.37 8.52 -7.79
CA LEU A 94 -20.52 7.54 -8.85
C LEU A 94 -19.17 7.09 -9.39
N ALA A 95 -18.22 8.01 -9.60
CA ALA A 95 -16.87 7.68 -10.04
C ALA A 95 -16.13 6.78 -9.03
N ILE A 96 -16.25 7.07 -7.72
CA ILE A 96 -15.63 6.26 -6.66
C ILE A 96 -16.25 4.86 -6.61
N VAL A 97 -17.58 4.76 -6.59
CA VAL A 97 -18.26 3.46 -6.52
C VAL A 97 -18.00 2.64 -7.79
N ALA A 98 -18.14 3.25 -8.97
CA ALA A 98 -17.91 2.57 -10.23
C ALA A 98 -16.45 2.10 -10.38
N SER A 99 -15.47 2.96 -10.07
CA SER A 99 -14.05 2.58 -10.13
C SER A 99 -13.70 1.46 -9.15
N THR A 100 -14.27 1.50 -7.94
CA THR A 100 -14.07 0.44 -6.93
C THR A 100 -14.66 -0.88 -7.42
N LEU A 101 -15.90 -0.88 -7.92
CA LEU A 101 -16.53 -2.09 -8.47
C LEU A 101 -15.74 -2.65 -9.65
N VAL A 102 -15.29 -1.79 -10.57
CA VAL A 102 -14.46 -2.18 -11.71
C VAL A 102 -13.15 -2.80 -11.22
N ALA A 103 -12.46 -2.17 -10.26
CA ALA A 103 -11.22 -2.71 -9.71
C ALA A 103 -11.42 -4.08 -9.04
N LEU A 104 -12.51 -4.27 -8.29
CA LEU A 104 -12.84 -5.55 -7.66
C LEU A 104 -13.15 -6.64 -8.69
N VAL A 105 -13.97 -6.33 -9.70
CA VAL A 105 -14.31 -7.28 -10.78
C VAL A 105 -13.06 -7.67 -11.56
N LEU A 106 -12.22 -6.70 -11.94
CA LEU A 106 -10.95 -6.97 -12.64
C LEU A 106 -10.01 -7.82 -11.79
N SER A 107 -9.84 -7.49 -10.50
CA SER A 107 -9.01 -8.29 -9.59
C SER A 107 -9.51 -9.72 -9.45
N ALA A 108 -10.82 -9.91 -9.28
CA ALA A 108 -11.45 -11.22 -9.22
C ALA A 108 -11.29 -12.00 -10.53
N TRP A 109 -11.47 -11.34 -11.67
CA TRP A 109 -11.35 -11.96 -12.99
C TRP A 109 -9.92 -12.38 -13.30
N ILE A 110 -8.93 -11.53 -13.03
CA ILE A 110 -7.50 -11.86 -13.19
C ILE A 110 -7.12 -13.04 -12.31
N SER A 111 -7.58 -13.04 -11.05
CA SER A 111 -7.38 -14.17 -10.14
C SER A 111 -7.95 -15.47 -10.71
N GLN A 112 -9.22 -15.45 -11.14
CA GLN A 112 -9.86 -16.62 -11.75
C GLN A 112 -9.16 -17.08 -13.03
N TRP A 113 -8.67 -16.15 -13.86
CA TRP A 113 -7.94 -16.46 -15.07
C TRP A 113 -6.62 -17.17 -14.77
N ILE A 114 -5.83 -16.66 -13.81
CA ILE A 114 -4.60 -17.30 -13.35
C ILE A 114 -4.88 -18.69 -12.77
N PHE A 115 -5.95 -18.86 -11.99
CA PHE A 115 -6.34 -20.16 -11.46
C PHE A 115 -6.86 -21.13 -12.55
N ALA A 116 -7.54 -20.62 -13.58
CA ALA A 116 -8.00 -21.41 -14.71
C ALA A 116 -6.82 -21.92 -15.57
N LEU A 117 -5.77 -21.13 -15.74
CA LEU A 117 -4.52 -21.56 -16.41
C LEU A 117 -3.78 -22.67 -15.65
N LYS A 118 -4.02 -22.81 -14.33
CA LYS A 118 -3.45 -23.88 -13.51
C LYS A 118 -4.28 -25.17 -13.53
N LYS A 119 -5.43 -25.19 -14.22
CA LYS A 119 -6.29 -26.38 -14.33
C LYS A 119 -5.93 -27.21 -15.57
N GLY A 120 -4.97 -28.12 -15.39
CA GLY A 120 -4.77 -29.33 -16.19
C GLY A 120 -3.57 -30.16 -15.68
N PRO A 121 -3.60 -31.50 -15.71
CA PRO A 121 -4.61 -32.45 -15.20
C PRO A 121 -4.01 -33.40 -14.14
N HIS A 122 -4.63 -33.57 -12.96
CA HIS A 122 -4.66 -34.80 -12.11
C HIS A 122 -5.02 -34.46 -10.66
N HIS A 123 -6.20 -34.90 -10.22
CA HIS A 123 -6.31 -35.63 -8.95
C HIS A 123 -7.64 -36.40 -8.95
N ASP A 124 -7.65 -37.47 -9.73
CA ASP A 124 -8.56 -38.59 -9.50
C ASP A 124 -7.89 -39.45 -8.42
N VAL A 125 -8.50 -39.51 -7.24
CA VAL A 125 -8.40 -40.62 -6.28
C VAL A 125 -9.75 -40.78 -5.62
#